data_AF-A0A377UUZ1-F1
#
_entry.id   AF-A0A377UUZ1-F1
#
_cell.length_a   1.000
_cell.length_b   1.000
_cell.length_c   1.000
_cell.angle_alpha   90.00
_cell.angle_beta   90.00
_cell.angle_gamma   90.00
#
_symmetry.space_group_name_H-M   'P 1'
#
loop_
_entity.id
_entity.type
_entity.pdbx_description
1 polymer ?
#
loop_
_entity_poly.entity_id
_entity_poly.type
_entity_poly.pdbx_seq_one_letter_code
_entity_poly.pdbx_strand_id
1 'polypeptide(L)'
;MAQTPGYLAANQPMQDVSELRLLAGMDAALYQRLLPFVCVQPDDALQVNVNTLRPSQAALLVALFPGDLTLQEAQQLLHNRPRTGWSSVAAFLAQPTLQKTDTTLAVPG
;
A
#
# COMPACT_ATOMS: atom_id res chain seq x y z
N MET A 1 -7.48 11.87 -25.62
CA MET A 1 -8.95 11.84 -25.78
C MET A 1 -9.53 12.80 -24.76
N ALA A 2 -10.44 13.70 -25.14
CA ALA A 2 -11.09 14.61 -24.19
C ALA A 2 -12.17 13.86 -23.41
N GLN A 3 -12.20 13.99 -22.09
CA GLN A 3 -13.24 13.37 -21.25
C GLN A 3 -14.55 14.14 -21.40
N THR A 4 -15.68 13.41 -21.34
CA THR A 4 -17.01 13.97 -21.50
C THR A 4 -17.87 13.59 -20.29
N PRO A 5 -18.40 14.55 -19.53
CA PRO A 5 -18.10 15.99 -19.60
C PRO A 5 -16.62 16.27 -19.29
N GLY A 6 -16.11 17.39 -19.83
CA GLY A 6 -14.77 17.84 -19.49
C GLY A 6 -14.70 18.22 -18.00
N TYR A 7 -13.59 17.92 -17.35
CA TYR A 7 -13.31 18.33 -15.98
C TYR A 7 -11.85 18.77 -15.84
N LEU A 8 -11.55 19.47 -14.75
CA LEU A 8 -10.20 19.90 -14.40
C LEU A 8 -9.64 19.01 -13.30
N ALA A 9 -8.32 18.93 -13.21
CA ALA A 9 -7.66 18.32 -12.06
C ALA A 9 -8.05 19.06 -10.77
N ALA A 10 -8.21 18.32 -9.68
CA ALA A 10 -8.59 18.88 -8.40
C ALA A 10 -7.50 19.81 -7.80
N ASN A 11 -6.21 19.50 -8.06
CA ASN A 11 -5.05 20.21 -7.52
C ASN A 11 -5.04 20.33 -5.98
N GLN A 12 -5.54 19.29 -5.30
CA GLN A 12 -5.65 19.17 -3.84
C GLN A 12 -5.62 17.68 -3.47
N PRO A 13 -5.40 17.32 -2.19
CA PRO A 13 -5.52 15.95 -1.72
C PRO A 13 -6.90 15.37 -2.05
N MET A 14 -6.94 14.06 -2.36
CA MET A 14 -8.21 13.36 -2.52
C MET A 14 -8.98 13.36 -1.20
N GLN A 15 -10.30 13.49 -1.29
CA GLN A 15 -11.20 13.44 -0.13
C GLN A 15 -11.97 12.13 -0.07
N ASP A 16 -12.13 11.45 -1.22
CA ASP A 16 -12.73 10.12 -1.30
C ASP A 16 -11.99 9.23 -2.31
N VAL A 17 -11.90 7.94 -2.01
CA VAL A 17 -11.22 6.96 -2.88
C VAL A 17 -11.85 6.85 -4.26
N SER A 18 -13.13 7.22 -4.42
CA SER A 18 -13.80 7.24 -5.72
C SER A 18 -13.26 8.28 -6.68
N GLU A 19 -12.53 9.30 -6.19
CA GLU A 19 -11.86 10.29 -7.05
C GLU A 19 -10.78 9.66 -7.93
N LEU A 20 -10.25 8.48 -7.56
CA LEU A 20 -9.36 7.72 -8.45
C LEU A 20 -9.99 7.41 -9.81
N ARG A 21 -11.32 7.31 -9.90
CA ARG A 21 -12.04 7.10 -11.18
C ARG A 21 -11.90 8.29 -12.14
N LEU A 22 -11.52 9.46 -11.62
CA LEU A 22 -11.26 10.67 -12.39
C LEU A 22 -9.80 10.74 -12.88
N LEU A 23 -8.98 9.70 -12.68
CA LEU A 23 -7.66 9.64 -13.29
C LEU A 23 -7.75 9.17 -14.74
N ALA A 24 -6.96 9.79 -15.62
CA ALA A 24 -6.85 9.36 -17.00
C ALA A 24 -6.34 7.90 -17.05
N GLY A 25 -7.02 7.05 -17.81
CA GLY A 25 -6.69 5.63 -17.92
C GLY A 25 -7.24 4.75 -16.79
N MET A 26 -7.97 5.30 -15.83
CA MET A 26 -8.71 4.52 -14.85
C MET A 26 -10.00 3.98 -15.46
N ASP A 27 -10.03 2.68 -15.77
CA ASP A 27 -11.27 2.00 -16.11
C ASP A 27 -11.94 1.36 -14.87
N ALA A 28 -13.19 0.91 -15.02
CA ALA A 28 -13.94 0.32 -13.92
C ALA A 28 -13.29 -0.96 -13.38
N ALA A 29 -12.67 -1.78 -14.23
CA ALA A 29 -12.05 -3.04 -13.84
C ALA A 29 -10.73 -2.81 -13.08
N LEU A 30 -9.93 -1.83 -13.49
CA LEU A 30 -8.73 -1.39 -12.79
C LEU A 30 -9.09 -0.78 -11.44
N TYR A 31 -10.08 0.11 -11.41
CA TYR A 31 -10.54 0.72 -10.17
C TYR A 31 -10.99 -0.34 -9.15
N GLN A 32 -11.82 -1.31 -9.55
CA GLN A 32 -12.27 -2.39 -8.67
C GLN A 32 -11.12 -3.29 -8.19
N ARG A 33 -10.10 -3.51 -9.03
CA ARG A 33 -8.90 -4.26 -8.62
C ARG A 33 -8.03 -3.50 -7.63
N LEU A 34 -7.96 -2.17 -7.72
CA LEU A 34 -7.15 -1.34 -6.82
C LEU A 34 -7.82 -1.09 -5.47
N LEU A 35 -9.16 -0.99 -5.44
CA LEU A 35 -9.93 -0.66 -4.24
C LEU A 35 -9.50 -1.40 -2.95
N PRO A 36 -9.17 -2.70 -2.95
CA PRO A 36 -8.75 -3.40 -1.74
C PRO A 36 -7.38 -2.98 -1.19
N PHE A 37 -6.60 -2.20 -1.94
CA PHE A 37 -5.20 -1.85 -1.67
C PHE A 37 -5.01 -0.36 -1.37
N VAL A 38 -5.97 0.49 -1.68
CA VAL A 38 -5.83 1.95 -1.57
C VAL A 38 -6.83 2.52 -0.58
N CYS A 39 -6.44 3.61 0.07
CA CYS A 39 -7.32 4.40 0.94
C CYS A 39 -6.92 5.87 0.83
N VAL A 40 -7.82 6.75 1.25
CA VAL A 40 -7.57 8.19 1.37
C VAL A 40 -7.42 8.52 2.86
N GLN A 41 -6.34 9.21 3.21
CA GLN A 41 -6.03 9.64 4.58
C GLN A 41 -6.13 11.17 4.69
N PRO A 42 -6.40 11.70 5.89
CA PRO A 42 -6.51 13.14 6.12
C PRO A 42 -5.16 13.89 6.07
N ASP A 43 -4.04 13.17 6.14
CA ASP A 43 -2.68 13.69 6.06
C ASP A 43 -1.90 13.06 4.89
N ASP A 44 -0.68 13.57 4.67
CA ASP A 44 0.23 13.12 3.61
C ASP A 44 1.23 12.05 4.07
N ALA A 45 1.09 11.54 5.30
CA ALA A 45 2.02 10.57 5.85
C ALA A 45 1.75 9.17 5.30
N LEU A 46 2.76 8.56 4.68
CA LEU A 46 2.68 7.15 4.26
C LEU A 46 2.88 6.24 5.48
N GLN A 47 1.78 5.90 6.14
CA GLN A 47 1.78 5.01 7.30
C GLN A 47 0.96 3.75 7.05
N VAL A 48 1.65 2.63 6.82
CA VAL A 48 1.00 1.32 6.63
C VAL A 48 1.08 0.51 7.91
N ASN A 49 -0.09 0.16 8.47
CA ASN A 49 -0.16 -0.71 9.63
C ASN A 49 0.04 -2.19 9.22
N VAL A 50 1.27 -2.68 9.33
CA VAL A 50 1.64 -4.07 9.01
C VAL A 50 0.88 -5.12 9.83
N ASN A 51 0.34 -4.76 11.00
CA ASN A 51 -0.42 -5.66 11.86
C ASN A 51 -1.87 -5.88 11.39
N THR A 52 -2.40 -5.04 10.49
CA THR A 52 -3.77 -5.18 9.95
C THR A 52 -3.81 -5.74 8.52
N LEU A 53 -2.67 -5.77 7.82
CA LEU A 53 -2.59 -6.30 6.47
C LEU A 53 -3.00 -7.78 6.41
N ARG A 54 -3.80 -8.14 5.41
CA ARG A 54 -4.15 -9.54 5.10
C ARG A 54 -3.11 -10.13 4.13
N PRO A 55 -2.89 -11.46 4.10
CA PRO A 55 -2.03 -12.08 3.10
C PRO A 55 -2.43 -11.77 1.65
N SER A 56 -3.72 -11.58 1.38
CA SER A 56 -4.22 -11.14 0.07
C SER A 56 -3.80 -9.72 -0.32
N GLN A 57 -3.37 -8.91 0.65
CA GLN A 57 -2.86 -7.54 0.48
C GLN A 57 -1.33 -7.48 0.46
N ALA A 58 -0.63 -8.62 0.37
CA ALA A 58 0.83 -8.69 0.38
C ALA A 58 1.52 -7.82 -0.70
N ALA A 59 0.82 -7.53 -1.81
CA ALA A 59 1.32 -6.60 -2.83
C ALA A 59 1.65 -5.20 -2.28
N LEU A 60 1.00 -4.77 -1.18
CA LEU A 60 1.36 -3.53 -0.49
C LEU A 60 2.74 -3.58 0.13
N LEU A 61 3.13 -4.71 0.72
CA LEU A 61 4.49 -4.86 1.25
C LEU A 61 5.53 -4.87 0.13
N VAL A 62 5.25 -5.55 -0.98
CA VAL A 62 6.14 -5.53 -2.16
C VAL A 62 6.32 -4.10 -2.69
N ALA A 63 5.25 -3.30 -2.68
CA ALA A 63 5.31 -1.90 -3.11
C ALA A 63 6.14 -1.01 -2.15
N LEU A 64 6.19 -1.34 -0.86
CA LEU A 64 7.00 -0.63 0.13
C LEU A 64 8.49 -1.01 0.08
N PHE A 65 8.82 -2.21 -0.40
CA PHE A 65 10.19 -2.74 -0.52
C PHE A 65 10.48 -3.17 -1.97
N PRO A 66 10.44 -2.23 -2.93
CA PRO A 66 10.54 -2.56 -4.35
C PRO A 66 11.90 -3.16 -4.70
N GLY A 67 11.89 -4.34 -5.32
CA GLY A 67 13.11 -5.05 -5.75
C GLY A 67 13.70 -5.99 -4.71
N ASP A 68 13.31 -5.86 -3.44
CA ASP A 68 13.90 -6.60 -2.34
C ASP A 68 12.97 -7.67 -1.73
N LEU A 69 11.67 -7.59 -2.03
CA LEU A 69 10.66 -8.53 -1.52
C LEU A 69 9.80 -9.09 -2.65
N THR A 70 9.77 -10.41 -2.81
CA THR A 70 8.85 -11.07 -3.73
C THR A 70 7.44 -11.15 -3.14
N LEU A 71 6.41 -11.31 -4.00
CA LEU A 71 5.03 -11.47 -3.54
C LEU A 71 4.86 -12.69 -2.63
N GLN A 72 5.55 -13.80 -2.93
CA GLN A 72 5.48 -15.02 -2.14
C GLN A 72 6.10 -14.81 -0.75
N GLU A 73 7.26 -14.16 -0.66
CA GLU A 73 7.90 -13.82 0.61
C GLU A 73 7.02 -12.89 1.45
N ALA A 74 6.42 -11.87 0.84
CA ALA A 74 5.48 -10.98 1.51
C ALA A 74 4.25 -11.71 2.07
N GLN A 75 3.70 -12.67 1.31
CA GLN A 75 2.58 -13.50 1.77
C GLN A 75 2.98 -14.38 2.96
N GLN A 76 4.15 -15.02 2.89
CA GLN A 76 4.67 -15.85 3.98
C GLN A 76 4.97 -15.02 5.23
N LEU A 77 5.54 -13.83 5.07
CA LEU A 77 5.80 -12.89 6.16
C LEU A 77 4.50 -12.52 6.89
N LEU A 78 3.43 -12.19 6.16
CA LEU A 78 2.13 -11.90 6.74
C LEU A 78 1.45 -13.13 7.36
N HIS A 79 1.65 -14.33 6.79
CA HIS A 79 1.14 -15.58 7.34
C HIS A 79 1.82 -15.93 8.67
N ASN A 80 3.12 -15.65 8.78
CA ASN A 80 3.94 -15.89 9.96
C ASN A 80 3.84 -14.75 10.99
N ARG A 81 2.96 -13.75 10.77
CA ARG A 81 2.74 -12.67 11.73
C ARG A 81 2.36 -13.25 13.10
N PRO A 82 3.00 -12.82 14.20
CA PRO A 82 2.62 -13.27 15.53
C PRO A 82 1.14 -13.02 15.81
N ARG A 83 0.52 -13.84 16.67
CA ARG A 83 -0.92 -13.72 16.99
C ARG A 83 -1.30 -12.32 17.50
N THR A 84 -0.40 -11.68 18.25
CA THR A 84 -0.57 -10.33 18.79
C THR A 84 0.01 -9.24 17.89
N GLY A 85 0.49 -9.59 16.70
CA GLY A 85 1.25 -8.71 15.82
C GLY A 85 2.70 -8.51 16.27
N TRP A 86 3.45 -7.73 15.49
CA TRP A 86 4.78 -7.24 15.88
C TRP A 86 4.64 -6.10 16.89
N SER A 87 5.49 -6.10 17.90
CA SER A 87 5.47 -5.13 19.00
C SER A 87 5.98 -3.74 18.63
N SER A 88 6.73 -3.62 17.53
CA SER A 88 7.23 -2.36 16.98
C SER A 88 7.58 -2.51 15.51
N VAL A 89 7.76 -1.38 14.82
CA VAL A 89 8.29 -1.36 13.45
C VAL A 89 9.67 -2.02 13.40
N ALA A 90 10.54 -1.78 14.40
CA ALA A 90 11.85 -2.42 14.48
C ALA A 90 11.76 -3.96 14.58
N ALA A 91 10.79 -4.49 15.34
CA ALA A 91 10.57 -5.93 15.43
C ALA A 91 10.06 -6.54 14.11
N PHE A 92 9.31 -5.78 13.32
CA PHE A 92 8.91 -6.15 11.96
C PHE A 92 10.11 -6.09 10.99
N LEU A 93 10.90 -5.02 10.99
CA LEU A 93 12.07 -4.89 10.11
C LEU A 93 13.18 -5.89 10.43
N ALA A 94 13.25 -6.40 11.67
CA ALA A 94 14.19 -7.43 12.07
C ALA A 94 13.88 -8.84 11.50
N GLN A 95 12.73 -9.03 10.83
CA GLN A 95 12.36 -10.32 10.26
C GLN A 95 13.40 -10.75 9.20
N PRO A 96 13.84 -12.03 9.18
CA PRO A 96 14.90 -12.49 8.27
C PRO A 96 14.65 -12.18 6.80
N THR A 97 13.39 -12.19 6.38
CA THR A 97 12.94 -11.86 5.03
C THR A 97 13.24 -10.41 4.64
N LEU A 98 13.31 -9.48 5.61
CA LEU A 98 13.54 -8.05 5.40
C LEU A 98 14.97 -7.60 5.69
N GLN A 99 15.83 -8.45 6.24
CA GLN A 99 17.22 -8.07 6.54
C GLN A 99 18.07 -7.75 5.31
N LYS A 100 17.59 -8.12 4.11
CA LYS A 100 18.26 -7.87 2.83
C LYS A 100 17.72 -6.63 2.11
N THR A 101 16.65 -6.00 2.62
CA THR A 101 15.98 -4.89 1.94
C THR A 101 16.56 -3.55 2.36
N ASP A 102 16.64 -2.58 1.46
CA ASP A 102 16.88 -1.19 1.84
C ASP A 102 15.65 -0.65 2.59
N THR A 103 15.83 -0.36 3.88
CA THR A 103 14.74 0.07 4.77
C THR A 103 14.59 1.59 4.84
N THR A 104 15.31 2.35 4.01
CA THR A 104 15.27 3.82 4.00
C THR A 104 13.87 4.40 3.74
N LEU A 105 13.01 3.67 3.03
CA LEU A 105 11.61 4.04 2.78
C LEU A 105 10.66 3.66 3.92
N ALA A 106 11.06 2.76 4.81
CA ALA A 106 10.28 2.33 5.96
C ALA A 106 10.59 3.25 7.14
N VAL A 107 10.03 4.47 7.12
CA VAL A 107 10.19 5.42 8.23
C VAL A 107 9.45 4.86 9.46
N PRO A 108 10.12 4.69 10.62
CA PRO A 108 9.42 4.38 11.86
C PRO A 108 8.59 5.59 12.28
N GLY A 109 7.27 5.46 12.19
CA GLY A 109 6.32 6.36 12.85
C GLY A 109 6.16 6.05 14.33
#